data_AF-A0A7Y6YCB1-F1
#
_entry.id   AF-A0A7Y6YCB1-F1
#
_cell.length_a   1.000
_cell.length_b   1.000
_cell.length_c   1.000
_cell.angle_alpha   90.00
_cell.angle_beta   90.00
_cell.angle_gamma   90.00
#
_symmetry.space_group_name_H-M   'P 1'
#
loop_
_entity.id
_entity.type
_entity.pdbx_description
1 polymer ?
#
loop_
_entity_poly.entity_id
_entity_poly.type
_entity_poly.pdbx_seq_one_letter_code
_entity_poly.pdbx_strand_id
1 'polypeptide(L)'
;GDLSYYKATYNGRYYYPLNRDENWVLGFKTRAGYADSLDDKGFPFFRNFFAGGLSSVRGYANNSLGPRDGVTNDNLGGDILLTGGVELIFPIPFAEDATDWRTTLFVDAGNVYSSDCGAGLVNCSETIELGDLRVAAGLGVSWLTAIGPLSVSFAQAVNEQTGDETDAVQFALGRTF
;
A
#
# COMPACT_ATOMS: atom_id res chain seq x y z
N GLY A 1 -19.27 -21.01 -16.77
CA GLY A 1 -18.15 -21.27 -17.68
C GLY A 1 -16.88 -20.93 -16.95
N ASP A 2 -15.86 -21.76 -17.05
CA ASP A 2 -14.61 -21.55 -16.30
C ASP A 2 -13.85 -20.34 -16.85
N LEU A 3 -13.25 -19.58 -15.92
CA LEU A 3 -12.40 -18.41 -16.20
C LEU A 3 -10.94 -18.87 -16.21
N SER A 4 -10.19 -18.48 -17.23
CA SER A 4 -8.76 -18.81 -17.35
C SER A 4 -7.93 -17.53 -17.27
N TYR A 5 -7.06 -17.42 -16.28
CA TYR A 5 -6.23 -16.23 -16.06
C TYR A 5 -4.91 -16.61 -15.40
N TYR A 6 -3.93 -15.70 -15.47
CA TYR A 6 -2.71 -15.78 -14.68
C TYR A 6 -2.57 -14.54 -13.79
N LYS A 7 -1.87 -14.70 -12.67
CA LYS A 7 -1.61 -13.62 -11.71
C LYS A 7 -0.22 -13.81 -11.11
N ALA A 8 0.67 -12.87 -11.39
CA ALA A 8 2.02 -12.83 -10.86
C ALA A 8 2.11 -11.75 -9.78
N THR A 9 2.76 -12.08 -8.66
CA THR A 9 2.97 -11.14 -7.56
C THR A 9 4.38 -11.23 -7.03
N TYR A 10 5.03 -10.09 -6.87
CA TYR A 10 6.32 -9.94 -6.22
C TYR A 10 6.15 -9.13 -4.94
N ASN A 11 6.73 -9.62 -3.85
CA ASN A 11 6.79 -8.91 -2.56
C ASN A 11 8.25 -8.93 -2.08
N GLY A 12 8.86 -7.75 -1.98
CA GLY A 12 10.23 -7.55 -1.53
C GLY A 12 10.27 -6.74 -0.24
N ARG A 13 11.08 -7.18 0.71
CA ARG A 13 11.41 -6.44 1.93
C ARG A 13 12.90 -6.57 2.21
N TYR A 14 13.58 -5.46 2.44
CA TYR A 14 15.00 -5.43 2.76
C TYR A 14 15.23 -4.50 3.94
N TYR A 15 16.02 -4.93 4.92
CA TYR A 15 16.34 -4.17 6.12
C TYR A 15 17.86 -4.05 6.25
N TYR A 16 18.32 -2.84 6.48
CA TYR A 16 19.74 -2.52 6.58
C TYR A 16 20.01 -1.75 7.88
N PRO A 17 20.72 -2.34 8.85
CA PRO A 17 21.08 -1.63 10.08
C PRO A 17 22.10 -0.52 9.77
N LEU A 18 21.85 0.68 10.30
CA LEU A 18 22.69 1.86 10.11
C LEU A 18 23.76 2.00 11.21
N ASN A 19 23.61 1.28 12.31
CA ASN A 19 24.54 1.28 13.43
C ASN A 19 24.73 -0.13 14.02
N ARG A 20 25.76 -0.28 14.87
CA ARG A 20 26.15 -1.57 15.45
C ARG A 20 25.12 -2.15 16.41
N ASP A 21 24.37 -1.28 17.08
CA ASP A 21 23.34 -1.69 18.05
C ASP A 21 22.00 -2.02 17.37
N GLU A 22 21.93 -1.90 16.03
CA GLU A 22 20.78 -2.24 15.19
C GLU A 22 19.44 -1.57 15.58
N ASN A 23 19.49 -0.48 16.35
CA ASN A 23 18.31 0.29 16.73
C ASN A 23 17.95 1.38 15.71
N TRP A 24 18.86 1.72 14.79
CA TRP A 24 18.57 2.51 13.59
C TRP A 24 18.60 1.58 12.37
N VAL A 25 17.46 1.36 11.73
CA VAL A 25 17.35 0.44 10.60
C VAL A 25 16.63 1.09 9.44
N LEU A 26 17.24 1.06 8.26
CA LEU A 26 16.61 1.47 7.02
C LEU A 26 15.89 0.28 6.39
N GLY A 27 14.58 0.38 6.22
CA GLY A 27 13.73 -0.59 5.57
C GLY A 27 13.31 -0.14 4.18
N PHE A 28 13.29 -1.09 3.25
CA PHE A 28 12.75 -0.93 1.91
C PHE A 28 11.65 -1.97 1.70
N LYS A 29 10.50 -1.52 1.21
CA LYS A 29 9.37 -2.38 0.84
C LYS A 29 9.00 -2.15 -0.60
N THR A 30 8.68 -3.22 -1.32
CA THR A 30 8.20 -3.18 -2.71
C THR A 30 7.18 -4.27 -2.92
N ARG A 31 6.09 -3.95 -3.61
CA ARG A 31 5.10 -4.92 -4.07
C ARG A 31 4.75 -4.60 -5.51
N ALA A 32 4.90 -5.58 -6.38
CA ALA A 32 4.50 -5.48 -7.77
C ALA A 32 3.53 -6.62 -8.09
N GLY A 33 2.56 -6.35 -8.94
CA GLY A 33 1.57 -7.33 -9.37
C GLY A 33 1.20 -7.08 -10.83
N TYR A 34 1.00 -8.17 -11.55
CA TYR A 34 0.46 -8.14 -12.90
C TYR A 34 -0.41 -9.38 -13.10
N ALA A 35 -1.56 -9.20 -13.70
CA ALA A 35 -2.50 -10.26 -13.98
C ALA A 35 -3.18 -10.00 -15.32
N ASP A 36 -3.63 -11.05 -15.98
CA ASP A 36 -4.33 -10.94 -17.25
C ASP A 36 -5.11 -12.24 -17.53
N SER A 37 -6.06 -12.20 -18.46
CA SER A 37 -6.78 -13.38 -18.90
C SER A 37 -5.98 -14.20 -19.91
N LEU A 38 -6.23 -15.52 -19.91
CA LEU A 38 -5.69 -16.46 -20.91
C LEU A 38 -6.68 -16.71 -22.04
N ASP A 39 -7.92 -16.24 -21.89
CA ASP A 39 -8.99 -16.31 -22.86
C ASP A 39 -9.59 -14.92 -23.12
N ASP A 40 -10.48 -14.83 -24.11
CA ASP A 40 -11.14 -13.58 -24.51
C ASP A 40 -12.26 -13.14 -23.53
N LYS A 41 -12.35 -13.75 -22.34
CA LYS A 41 -13.40 -13.42 -21.35
C LYS A 41 -13.00 -12.28 -20.41
N GLY A 42 -11.78 -11.77 -20.53
CA GLY A 42 -11.23 -10.71 -19.69
C GLY A 42 -10.84 -11.18 -18.28
N PHE A 43 -9.99 -10.40 -17.62
CA PHE A 43 -9.54 -10.70 -16.28
C PHE A 43 -10.67 -10.48 -15.26
N PRO A 44 -10.95 -11.45 -14.36
CA PRO A 44 -12.04 -11.30 -13.40
C PRO A 44 -11.78 -10.20 -12.37
N PHE A 45 -12.64 -9.18 -12.32
CA PHE A 45 -12.53 -8.01 -11.43
C PHE A 45 -12.39 -8.37 -9.92
N PHE A 46 -13.00 -9.47 -9.46
CA PHE A 46 -12.86 -9.93 -8.06
C PHE A 46 -11.46 -10.46 -7.73
N ARG A 47 -10.59 -10.59 -8.73
CA ARG A 47 -9.17 -10.94 -8.59
C ARG A 47 -8.26 -9.73 -8.76
N ASN A 48 -8.80 -8.52 -8.87
CA ASN A 48 -8.01 -7.29 -8.96
C ASN A 48 -7.06 -7.11 -7.77
N PHE A 49 -6.03 -6.32 -8.02
CA PHE A 49 -5.17 -5.75 -6.99
C PHE A 49 -5.78 -4.47 -6.43
N PHE A 50 -5.41 -4.17 -5.19
CA PHE A 50 -5.84 -2.98 -4.47
C PHE A 50 -4.65 -2.37 -3.73
N ALA A 51 -4.66 -1.05 -3.61
CA ALA A 51 -3.68 -0.27 -2.85
C ALA A 51 -4.37 0.87 -2.09
N GLY A 52 -3.64 1.46 -1.15
CA GLY A 52 -4.16 2.30 -0.07
C GLY A 52 -4.21 1.54 1.26
N GLY A 53 -4.09 2.26 2.36
CA GLY A 53 -4.11 1.71 3.71
C GLY A 53 -2.77 1.18 4.23
N LEU A 54 -2.79 0.71 5.49
CA LEU A 54 -1.63 0.27 6.27
C LEU A 54 -0.71 -0.73 5.57
N SER A 55 -1.24 -1.60 4.71
CA SER A 55 -0.46 -2.66 4.04
C SER A 55 0.17 -2.24 2.72
N SER A 56 -0.05 -1.01 2.24
CA SER A 56 0.52 -0.53 0.98
C SER A 56 1.00 0.91 1.08
N VAL A 57 0.14 1.88 0.75
CA VAL A 57 0.39 3.32 0.79
C VAL A 57 -0.40 3.91 1.95
N ARG A 58 0.26 4.09 3.10
CA ARG A 58 -0.33 4.70 4.30
C ARG A 58 -0.77 6.14 4.01
N GLY A 59 -1.80 6.64 4.68
CA GLY A 59 -2.33 7.99 4.44
C GLY A 59 -3.43 8.07 3.38
N TYR A 60 -3.52 7.06 2.51
CA TYR A 60 -4.68 6.81 1.67
C TYR A 60 -5.60 5.78 2.34
N ALA A 61 -6.90 5.91 2.15
CA ALA A 61 -7.89 4.97 2.67
C ALA A 61 -7.66 3.55 2.12
N ASN A 62 -8.15 2.54 2.84
CA ASN A 62 -7.91 1.15 2.48
C ASN A 62 -8.54 0.83 1.12
N ASN A 63 -7.75 0.27 0.20
CA ASN A 63 -8.18 -0.07 -1.16
C ASN A 63 -8.73 1.13 -1.98
N SER A 64 -8.33 2.36 -1.68
CA SER A 64 -8.86 3.56 -2.35
C SER A 64 -8.11 4.01 -3.60
N LEU A 65 -6.93 3.43 -3.88
CA LEU A 65 -6.08 3.81 -5.01
C LEU A 65 -6.36 2.97 -6.27
N GLY A 66 -6.40 3.63 -7.42
CA GLY A 66 -6.58 3.01 -8.74
C GLY A 66 -7.90 3.36 -9.45
N PRO A 67 -8.26 2.57 -10.48
CA PRO A 67 -9.48 2.76 -11.27
C PRO A 67 -10.76 2.69 -10.45
N ARG A 68 -11.70 3.56 -10.80
CA ARG A 68 -13.01 3.68 -10.15
C ARG A 68 -14.15 3.60 -11.15
N ASP A 69 -15.30 3.16 -10.69
CA ASP A 69 -16.55 3.27 -11.44
C ASP A 69 -16.96 4.74 -11.58
N GLY A 70 -17.21 5.21 -12.80
CA GLY A 70 -17.55 6.61 -13.08
C GLY A 70 -18.95 7.03 -12.65
N VAL A 71 -19.81 6.09 -12.25
CA VAL A 71 -21.19 6.34 -11.78
C VAL A 71 -21.27 6.25 -10.26
N THR A 72 -20.75 5.18 -9.67
CA THR A 72 -20.80 4.95 -8.21
C THR A 72 -19.60 5.55 -7.48
N ASN A 73 -18.52 5.85 -8.19
CA ASN A 73 -17.22 6.26 -7.64
C ASN A 73 -16.53 5.20 -6.77
N ASP A 74 -17.01 3.95 -6.81
CA ASP A 74 -16.39 2.84 -6.07
C ASP A 74 -15.04 2.44 -6.68
N ASN A 75 -14.06 2.13 -5.83
CA ASN A 75 -12.78 1.62 -6.29
C ASN A 75 -12.92 0.16 -6.74
N LEU A 76 -12.59 -0.11 -8.00
CA LEU A 76 -12.69 -1.44 -8.61
C LEU A 76 -11.36 -2.19 -8.60
N GLY A 77 -10.26 -1.52 -8.24
CA GLY A 77 -8.91 -2.03 -8.38
C GLY A 77 -8.52 -2.19 -9.84
N GLY A 78 -7.49 -2.99 -10.08
CA GLY A 78 -6.97 -3.23 -11.43
C GLY A 78 -6.05 -4.44 -11.48
N ASP A 79 -5.56 -4.77 -12.67
CA ASP A 79 -4.76 -5.94 -12.96
C ASP A 79 -3.25 -5.68 -12.84
N ILE A 80 -2.83 -4.42 -12.69
CA ILE A 80 -1.45 -4.00 -12.42
C ILE A 80 -1.35 -3.33 -11.06
N LEU A 81 -0.36 -3.72 -10.26
CA LEU A 81 -0.05 -3.14 -8.95
C LEU A 81 1.40 -2.73 -8.90
N LEU A 82 1.66 -1.51 -8.45
CA LEU A 82 3.00 -1.08 -8.10
C LEU A 82 2.95 -0.26 -6.82
N THR A 83 3.54 -0.79 -5.75
CA THR A 83 3.72 -0.05 -4.50
C THR A 83 5.12 -0.26 -3.95
N GLY A 84 5.56 0.70 -3.16
CA GLY A 84 6.83 0.66 -2.48
C GLY A 84 6.90 1.68 -1.37
N GLY A 85 8.02 1.67 -0.67
CA GLY A 85 8.27 2.64 0.37
C GLY A 85 9.61 2.43 1.02
N VAL A 86 10.05 3.50 1.66
CA VAL A 86 11.26 3.54 2.48
C VAL A 86 10.82 3.89 3.89
N GLU A 87 11.34 3.15 4.87
CA GLU A 87 11.09 3.42 6.28
C GLU A 87 12.39 3.50 7.06
N LEU A 88 12.48 4.45 7.97
CA LEU A 88 13.53 4.53 8.96
C LEU A 88 12.94 4.11 10.30
N ILE A 89 13.42 2.98 10.82
CA ILE A 89 13.12 2.50 12.16
C ILE A 89 14.15 3.09 13.11
N PHE A 90 13.70 3.67 14.21
CA PHE A 90 14.57 4.32 15.20
C PHE A 90 14.03 4.08 16.62
N PRO A 91 14.89 4.20 17.65
CA PRO A 91 14.45 4.05 19.03
C PRO A 91 13.54 5.21 19.45
N ILE A 92 12.56 4.94 20.30
CA ILE A 92 11.69 6.00 20.82
C ILE A 92 12.49 6.95 21.73
N PRO A 93 12.51 8.26 21.46
CA PRO A 93 13.43 9.19 22.14
C PRO A 93 13.10 9.44 23.62
N PHE A 94 11.94 9.02 24.11
CA PHE A 94 11.46 9.32 25.47
C PHE A 94 11.30 8.08 26.35
N ALA A 95 11.65 6.88 25.87
CA ALA A 95 11.57 5.65 26.66
C ALA A 95 12.78 4.75 26.37
N GLU A 96 13.80 4.87 27.22
CA GLU A 96 15.11 4.24 27.05
C GLU A 96 15.07 2.70 27.10
N ASP A 97 14.08 2.11 27.79
CA ASP A 97 13.91 0.65 27.95
C ASP A 97 12.77 0.05 27.10
N ALA A 98 12.19 0.81 26.18
CA ALA A 98 11.01 0.40 25.41
C ALA A 98 11.34 -0.54 24.23
N THR A 99 11.92 -1.70 24.52
CA THR A 99 12.29 -2.73 23.51
C THR A 99 11.10 -3.28 22.72
N ASP A 100 9.89 -3.26 23.31
CA ASP A 100 8.66 -3.69 22.65
C ASP A 100 8.08 -2.65 21.67
N TRP A 101 8.66 -1.45 21.61
CA TRP A 101 8.19 -0.35 20.78
C TRP A 101 9.07 -0.20 19.55
N ARG A 102 8.42 -0.12 18.39
CA ARG A 102 9.06 0.17 17.11
C ARG A 102 8.49 1.47 16.57
N THR A 103 9.32 2.51 16.50
CA THR A 103 8.95 3.77 15.86
C THR A 103 9.53 3.84 14.46
N THR A 104 8.78 4.44 13.53
CA THR A 104 9.12 4.50 12.11
C THR A 104 8.80 5.87 11.54
N LEU A 105 9.72 6.42 10.76
CA LEU A 105 9.47 7.46 9.77
C LEU A 105 9.35 6.77 8.43
N PHE A 106 8.40 7.15 7.58
CA PHE A 106 8.26 6.49 6.29
C PHE A 106 7.82 7.43 5.17
N VAL A 107 8.16 7.01 3.96
CA VAL A 107 7.58 7.51 2.72
C VAL A 107 7.10 6.30 1.93
N ASP A 108 5.81 6.27 1.64
CA ASP A 108 5.17 5.23 0.85
C ASP A 108 4.76 5.81 -0.50
N ALA A 109 4.86 5.02 -1.56
CA ALA A 109 4.39 5.40 -2.87
C ALA A 109 3.75 4.21 -3.58
N GLY A 110 2.72 4.43 -4.38
CA GLY A 110 2.13 3.36 -5.17
C GLY A 110 0.81 3.73 -5.82
N ASN A 111 0.39 2.89 -6.74
CA ASN A 111 -0.93 2.93 -7.34
C ASN A 111 -1.32 1.56 -7.91
N VAL A 112 -2.56 1.46 -8.34
CA VAL A 112 -3.12 0.34 -9.10
C VAL A 112 -3.54 0.87 -10.46
N TYR A 113 -3.34 0.07 -11.50
CA TYR A 113 -3.66 0.39 -12.89
C TYR A 113 -4.45 -0.76 -13.52
N SER A 114 -5.16 -0.49 -14.62
CA SER A 114 -5.90 -1.49 -15.38
C SER A 114 -5.42 -1.47 -16.83
N SER A 115 -5.02 -2.61 -17.39
CA SER A 115 -4.66 -2.71 -18.81
C SER A 115 -5.87 -2.56 -19.77
N ASP A 116 -7.08 -2.66 -19.24
CA ASP A 116 -8.34 -2.41 -19.94
C ASP A 116 -9.11 -1.28 -19.23
N CYS A 117 -9.06 -0.07 -19.80
CA CYS A 117 -9.82 1.07 -19.35
C CYS A 117 -11.12 1.20 -20.16
N GLY A 118 -12.05 0.29 -19.94
CA GLY A 118 -13.37 0.30 -20.57
C GLY A 118 -14.16 1.60 -20.37
N ALA A 119 -15.18 1.81 -21.22
CA ALA A 119 -16.05 2.98 -21.14
C ALA A 119 -16.85 2.98 -19.81
N GLY A 120 -16.51 3.90 -18.92
CA GLY A 120 -17.13 4.04 -17.60
C GLY A 120 -16.16 4.03 -16.44
N LEU A 121 -14.88 3.71 -16.66
CA LEU A 121 -13.85 3.86 -15.64
C LEU A 121 -13.32 5.29 -15.59
N VAL A 122 -13.10 5.79 -14.38
CA VAL A 122 -12.41 7.07 -14.11
C VAL A 122 -11.13 6.78 -13.32
N ASN A 123 -10.15 7.68 -13.40
CA ASN A 123 -8.83 7.49 -12.76
C ASN A 123 -8.16 6.17 -13.21
N CYS A 124 -8.28 5.85 -14.50
CA CYS A 124 -7.79 4.63 -15.11
C CYS A 124 -6.73 4.95 -16.15
N SER A 125 -5.60 4.28 -16.06
CA SER A 125 -4.50 4.38 -17.01
C SER A 125 -4.09 2.98 -17.45
N GLU A 126 -4.01 2.78 -18.77
CA GLU A 126 -3.74 1.47 -19.41
C GLU A 126 -2.30 1.00 -19.20
N THR A 127 -1.42 1.90 -18.80
CA THR A 127 -0.01 1.63 -18.52
C THR A 127 0.42 2.28 -17.21
N ILE A 128 1.62 1.92 -16.74
CA ILE A 128 2.18 2.52 -15.53
C ILE A 128 2.60 3.96 -15.82
N GLU A 129 1.78 4.90 -15.36
CA GLU A 129 2.07 6.33 -15.45
C GLU A 129 2.57 6.86 -14.11
N LEU A 130 3.76 7.47 -14.12
CA LEU A 130 4.35 8.07 -12.93
C LEU A 130 3.55 9.28 -12.41
N GLY A 131 2.78 9.93 -13.28
CA GLY A 131 1.87 11.02 -12.90
C GLY A 131 0.74 10.57 -11.97
N ASP A 132 0.34 9.30 -12.05
CA ASP A 132 -0.71 8.73 -11.21
C ASP A 132 -0.19 8.11 -9.92
N LEU A 133 1.13 8.04 -9.75
CA LEU A 133 1.73 7.46 -8.55
C LEU A 133 1.34 8.30 -7.33
N ARG A 134 0.71 7.69 -6.33
CA ARG A 134 0.34 8.37 -5.08
C ARG A 134 1.42 8.18 -4.04
N VAL A 135 1.74 9.24 -3.31
CA VAL A 135 2.85 9.33 -2.37
C VAL A 135 2.33 9.88 -1.06
N ALA A 136 2.79 9.27 0.03
CA ALA A 136 2.49 9.72 1.38
C ALA A 136 3.71 9.61 2.27
N ALA A 137 3.80 10.49 3.25
CA ALA A 137 4.86 10.48 4.25
C ALA A 137 4.25 10.51 5.65
N GLY A 138 4.91 9.87 6.61
CA GLY A 138 4.34 9.76 7.94
C GLY A 138 5.24 9.16 9.01
N LEU A 139 4.62 9.02 10.17
CA LEU A 139 5.16 8.43 11.38
C LEU A 139 4.33 7.21 11.75
N GLY A 140 4.98 6.12 12.14
CA GLY A 140 4.33 4.90 12.59
C GLY A 140 4.90 4.43 13.91
N VAL A 141 4.04 3.89 14.77
CA VAL A 141 4.43 3.25 16.02
C VAL A 141 3.76 1.89 16.09
N SER A 142 4.55 0.87 16.37
CA SER A 142 4.08 -0.50 16.60
C SER A 142 4.56 -0.99 17.95
N TRP A 143 3.69 -1.62 18.73
CA TRP A 143 4.04 -2.21 20.01
C TRP A 143 3.26 -3.49 20.28
N LEU A 144 3.82 -4.36 21.11
CA LEU A 144 3.13 -5.57 21.57
C LEU A 144 2.24 -5.22 22.77
N THR A 145 0.93 -5.43 22.62
CA THR A 145 -0.04 -5.32 23.72
C THR A 145 -0.33 -6.69 24.33
N ALA A 146 -1.00 -6.72 25.49
CA ALA A 146 -1.46 -7.97 26.13
C ALA A 146 -2.36 -8.84 25.23
N ILE A 147 -2.99 -8.24 24.20
CA ILE A 147 -3.93 -8.90 23.29
C ILE A 147 -3.38 -9.02 21.86
N GLY A 148 -2.11 -8.67 21.63
CA GLY A 148 -1.42 -8.82 20.36
C GLY A 148 -0.74 -7.55 19.83
N PRO A 149 -0.11 -7.62 18.64
CA PRO A 149 0.56 -6.48 18.04
C PRO A 149 -0.45 -5.38 17.67
N LEU A 150 -0.16 -4.15 18.09
CA LEU A 150 -0.88 -2.95 17.69
C LEU A 150 0.07 -2.08 16.88
N SER A 151 -0.39 -1.64 15.70
CA SER A 151 0.32 -0.67 14.87
C SER A 151 -0.57 0.52 14.59
N VAL A 152 -0.03 1.71 14.75
CA VAL A 152 -0.69 2.98 14.45
C VAL A 152 0.21 3.77 13.50
N SER A 153 -0.37 4.37 12.47
CA SER A 153 0.34 5.28 11.57
C SER A 153 -0.40 6.59 11.41
N PHE A 154 0.36 7.67 11.45
CA PHE A 154 -0.05 9.02 11.14
C PHE A 154 0.63 9.42 9.84
N ALA A 155 -0.14 9.62 8.79
CA ALA A 155 0.39 9.86 7.45
C ALA A 155 -0.34 11.02 6.77
N GLN A 156 0.40 11.74 5.95
CA GLN A 156 -0.14 12.78 5.08
C GLN A 156 0.06 12.36 3.62
N ALA A 157 -1.02 12.37 2.85
CA ALA A 157 -0.97 12.27 1.39
C ALA A 157 -0.28 13.52 0.83
N VAL A 158 0.82 13.34 0.10
CA VAL A 158 1.68 14.43 -0.38
C VAL A 158 1.19 14.97 -1.73
N ASN A 159 0.63 14.11 -2.56
CA ASN A 159 0.14 14.43 -3.90
C ASN A 159 -1.24 13.81 -4.16
N GLU A 160 -2.18 14.05 -3.24
CA GLU A 160 -3.58 13.71 -3.47
C GLU A 160 -4.12 14.38 -4.76
N GLN A 161 -4.96 13.66 -5.47
CA GLN A 161 -5.69 14.17 -6.64
C GLN A 161 -7.20 14.08 -6.41
N THR A 162 -7.97 14.72 -7.29
CA THR A 162 -9.43 14.69 -7.24
C THR A 162 -9.93 13.24 -7.33
N GLY A 163 -10.74 12.83 -6.34
CA GLY A 163 -11.29 11.47 -6.26
C GLY A 163 -10.51 10.53 -5.35
N ASP A 164 -9.33 10.92 -4.85
CA ASP A 164 -8.62 10.15 -3.84
C ASP A 164 -9.33 10.24 -2.48
N GLU A 165 -9.38 9.13 -1.77
CA GLU A 165 -9.82 9.08 -0.38
C GLU A 165 -8.62 8.92 0.53
N THR A 166 -8.43 9.87 1.44
CA THR A 166 -7.34 9.92 2.41
C THR A 166 -7.77 9.46 3.79
N ASP A 167 -6.86 8.85 4.52
CA ASP A 167 -7.06 8.43 5.91
C ASP A 167 -5.77 8.68 6.70
N ALA A 168 -5.76 9.80 7.43
CA ALA A 168 -4.56 10.31 8.08
C ALA A 168 -4.12 9.47 9.29
N VAL A 169 -5.05 8.77 9.94
CA VAL A 169 -4.78 7.99 11.15
C VAL A 169 -5.28 6.56 10.96
N GLN A 170 -4.35 5.65 10.77
CA GLN A 170 -4.67 4.26 10.49
C GLN A 170 -4.12 3.37 11.60
N PHE A 171 -4.90 2.38 12.03
CA PHE A 171 -4.47 1.44 13.06
C PHE A 171 -4.89 0.00 12.75
N ALA A 172 -4.11 -0.96 13.23
CA ALA A 172 -4.41 -2.38 13.15
C ALA A 172 -4.03 -3.09 14.45
N LEU A 173 -4.95 -3.90 14.96
CA LEU A 173 -4.77 -4.71 16.17
C LEU A 173 -4.90 -6.19 15.81
N GLY A 174 -3.94 -7.01 16.25
CA GLY A 174 -4.07 -8.48 16.19
C GLY A 174 -4.07 -9.08 14.78
N ARG A 175 -3.64 -8.33 13.77
CA ARG A 175 -3.56 -8.83 12.40
C ARG A 175 -2.38 -9.82 12.31
N THR A 176 -2.68 -11.11 12.31
CA THR A 176 -1.70 -12.17 12.03
C THR A 176 -1.21 -12.03 10.60
N PHE A 177 0.10 -11.99 10.42
CA PHE A 177 0.79 -11.91 9.12
C PHE A 177 0.76 -13.24 8.38
#